data_AF-A0A087XBL6-F1
#
_entry.id   AF-A0A087XBL6-F1
#
_cell.length_a   1.000
_cell.length_b   1.000
_cell.length_c   1.000
_cell.angle_alpha   90.00
_cell.angle_beta   90.00
_cell.angle_gamma   90.00
#
_symmetry.space_group_name_H-M   'P 1'
#
loop_
_entity.id
_entity.type
_entity.pdbx_description
1 polymer ?
#
loop_
_entity_poly.entity_id
_entity_poly.type
_entity_poly.pdbx_seq_one_letter_code
_entity_poly.pdbx_strand_id
1 'polypeptide(L)'
;MHMITRSCVLLLWSQLLTSVTCQDCTLEQFLNSRHFDSNFDVSGLDATYSGGKQVRVPCSVGYTGYFKLICTEGNWIPSGRKCEPKSCGHPGDAQFGDFRLVVGDDYVFGSQIVYECNPGYHMVSRSSRRRCLADGWDGTIAVCEVITCEIGGQDPNLYVSGLTPIGGTIKPGHKLSFLCAPGYQLDGSKETECLPTGQWTASFPSCSGIPCKVEPLSVGLRRVGSASQNLVNPGDILRFLCEGGYTALSDSASPSSKLTINDICPIIPAIKCDLALASIPGTTYDPSYKNMFSPGETVRVTCGEKHWILDMQTTVADVTC
;
A
#
# COMPACT_ATOMS: atom_id res chain seq x y z
N MET A 1 -82.68 -67.39 -58.29
CA MET A 1 -81.26 -67.74 -58.53
C MET A 1 -80.47 -66.46 -58.79
N HIS A 2 -79.68 -66.07 -57.79
CA HIS A 2 -78.45 -65.27 -57.85
C HIS A 2 -78.27 -64.21 -58.95
N MET A 3 -78.51 -62.93 -58.64
CA MET A 3 -77.62 -61.82 -59.06
C MET A 3 -77.92 -60.43 -58.45
N ILE A 4 -78.83 -60.28 -57.47
CA ILE A 4 -79.12 -58.94 -56.87
C ILE A 4 -78.44 -58.72 -55.50
N THR A 5 -77.79 -59.73 -54.92
CA THR A 5 -77.17 -59.63 -53.59
C THR A 5 -75.71 -59.16 -53.57
N ARG A 6 -75.07 -58.93 -54.72
CA ARG A 6 -73.65 -58.50 -54.78
C ARG A 6 -73.43 -56.98 -54.84
N SER A 7 -74.44 -56.20 -55.25
CA SER A 7 -74.29 -54.74 -55.41
C SER A 7 -74.53 -53.94 -54.12
N CYS A 8 -75.36 -54.43 -53.19
CA CYS A 8 -75.58 -53.75 -51.91
C CYS A 8 -74.44 -53.95 -50.89
N VAL A 9 -73.63 -55.00 -51.03
CA VAL A 9 -72.50 -55.25 -50.12
C VAL A 9 -71.33 -54.30 -50.39
N LEU A 10 -71.13 -53.87 -51.64
CA LEU A 10 -70.08 -52.90 -52.00
C LEU A 10 -70.46 -51.45 -51.64
N LEU A 11 -71.75 -51.10 -51.61
CA LEU A 11 -72.22 -49.78 -51.18
C LEU A 11 -72.28 -49.62 -49.65
N LEU A 12 -72.38 -50.71 -48.89
CA LEU A 12 -72.25 -50.69 -47.43
C LEU A 12 -70.78 -50.64 -46.96
N TRP A 13 -69.82 -50.98 -47.82
CA TRP A 13 -68.39 -50.86 -47.52
C TRP A 13 -67.80 -49.48 -47.83
N SER A 14 -68.50 -48.60 -48.57
CA SER A 14 -68.02 -47.23 -48.85
C SER A 14 -68.47 -46.19 -47.81
N GLN A 15 -69.39 -46.53 -46.90
CA GLN A 15 -69.96 -45.62 -45.89
C GLN A 15 -69.31 -45.75 -44.49
N LEU A 16 -68.28 -46.59 -44.33
CA LEU A 16 -67.54 -46.77 -43.06
C LEU A 16 -66.17 -46.08 -43.02
N LEU A 17 -65.80 -45.34 -44.07
CA LEU A 17 -64.74 -44.35 -44.01
C LEU A 17 -65.32 -43.01 -43.52
N THR A 18 -65.96 -43.01 -42.34
CA THR A 18 -65.99 -41.78 -41.55
C THR A 18 -64.53 -41.52 -41.20
N SER A 19 -63.89 -40.61 -41.93
CA SER A 19 -62.58 -40.10 -41.56
C SER A 19 -62.68 -39.67 -40.10
N VAL A 20 -62.05 -40.42 -39.20
CA VAL A 20 -61.71 -39.92 -37.88
C VAL A 20 -60.68 -38.83 -38.18
N THR A 21 -61.16 -37.61 -38.41
CA THR A 21 -60.28 -36.44 -38.48
C THR A 21 -59.78 -36.25 -37.07
N CYS A 22 -58.61 -36.84 -36.76
CA CYS A 22 -57.87 -36.46 -35.57
C CYS A 22 -57.71 -34.94 -35.62
N GLN A 23 -58.38 -34.24 -34.72
CA GLN A 23 -58.29 -32.79 -34.67
C GLN A 23 -56.87 -32.42 -34.19
N ASP A 24 -56.18 -31.63 -34.99
CA ASP A 24 -54.82 -31.19 -34.69
C ASP A 24 -54.83 -30.07 -33.65
N CYS A 25 -53.79 -30.01 -32.84
CA CYS A 25 -53.59 -28.94 -31.88
C CYS A 25 -52.68 -27.86 -32.49
N THR A 26 -52.98 -26.58 -32.25
CA THR A 26 -52.21 -25.47 -32.83
C THR A 26 -51.33 -24.76 -31.81
N LEU A 27 -50.25 -24.13 -32.27
CA LEU A 27 -49.39 -23.30 -31.42
C LEU A 27 -50.15 -22.10 -30.84
N GLU A 28 -50.99 -21.45 -31.65
CA GLU A 28 -51.81 -20.31 -31.22
C GLU A 28 -52.76 -20.67 -30.06
N GLN A 29 -53.36 -21.87 -30.13
CA GLN A 29 -54.18 -22.41 -29.03
C GLN A 29 -53.37 -22.55 -27.73
N PHE A 30 -52.09 -22.96 -27.81
CA PHE A 30 -51.23 -23.03 -26.63
C PHE A 30 -50.87 -21.65 -26.09
N LEU A 31 -50.43 -20.72 -26.96
CA LEU A 31 -50.02 -19.36 -26.57
C LEU A 31 -51.13 -18.59 -25.86
N ASN A 32 -52.39 -18.80 -26.27
CA ASN A 32 -53.56 -18.18 -25.67
C ASN A 32 -54.15 -18.95 -24.48
N SER A 33 -53.54 -20.08 -24.09
CA SER A 33 -54.02 -20.91 -22.98
C SER A 33 -53.44 -20.46 -21.64
N ARG A 34 -54.13 -20.84 -20.55
CA ARG A 34 -53.62 -20.70 -19.16
C ARG A 34 -52.33 -21.49 -18.87
N HIS A 35 -51.95 -22.39 -19.76
CA HIS A 35 -50.78 -23.26 -19.58
C HIS A 35 -49.50 -22.60 -20.11
N PHE A 36 -49.63 -21.59 -20.96
CA PHE A 36 -48.52 -20.78 -21.44
C PHE A 36 -47.97 -19.87 -20.33
N ASP A 37 -46.68 -19.59 -20.43
CA ASP A 37 -45.90 -18.73 -19.56
C ASP A 37 -44.75 -18.13 -20.40
N SER A 38 -44.36 -16.89 -20.12
CA SER A 38 -43.31 -16.19 -20.88
C SER A 38 -41.92 -16.83 -20.79
N ASN A 39 -41.73 -17.74 -19.85
CA ASN A 39 -40.46 -18.45 -19.64
C ASN A 39 -40.29 -19.66 -20.59
N PHE A 40 -41.25 -19.91 -21.48
CA PHE A 40 -41.12 -20.90 -22.55
C PHE A 40 -40.47 -20.30 -23.80
N ASP A 41 -39.57 -21.07 -24.42
CA ASP A 41 -39.07 -20.78 -25.74
C ASP A 41 -39.98 -21.46 -26.78
N VAL A 42 -40.70 -20.66 -27.54
CA VAL A 42 -41.64 -21.12 -28.58
C VAL A 42 -41.10 -20.95 -29.99
N SER A 43 -39.89 -20.41 -30.15
CA SER A 43 -39.31 -20.07 -31.46
C SER A 43 -39.09 -21.29 -32.36
N GLY A 44 -38.88 -22.46 -31.77
CA GLY A 44 -38.68 -23.73 -32.47
C GLY A 44 -39.90 -24.65 -32.53
N LEU A 45 -41.10 -24.17 -32.17
CA LEU A 45 -42.32 -24.97 -32.23
C LEU A 45 -43.01 -24.84 -33.59
N ASP A 46 -43.59 -25.95 -34.06
CA ASP A 46 -44.38 -26.02 -35.28
C ASP A 46 -45.75 -25.38 -35.06
N ALA A 47 -46.36 -24.86 -36.13
CA ALA A 47 -47.68 -24.23 -36.06
C ALA A 47 -48.80 -25.22 -35.68
N THR A 48 -48.67 -26.50 -36.05
CA THR A 48 -49.70 -27.54 -35.90
C THR A 48 -49.09 -28.89 -35.54
N TYR A 49 -49.80 -29.66 -34.70
CA TYR A 49 -49.39 -30.99 -34.27
C TYR A 49 -50.54 -31.98 -34.35
N SER A 50 -50.26 -33.17 -34.90
CA SER A 50 -51.24 -34.23 -35.04
C SER A 50 -51.68 -34.83 -33.69
N GLY A 51 -52.90 -35.38 -33.66
CA GLY A 51 -53.43 -36.10 -32.50
C GLY A 51 -52.49 -37.20 -32.01
N GLY A 52 -52.30 -37.28 -30.70
CA GLY A 52 -51.38 -38.21 -30.01
C GLY A 52 -49.94 -37.72 -29.90
N LYS A 53 -49.57 -36.64 -30.59
CA LYS A 53 -48.18 -36.13 -30.60
C LYS A 53 -47.82 -35.50 -29.26
N GLN A 54 -46.66 -35.88 -28.72
CA GLN A 54 -46.06 -35.26 -27.54
C GLN A 54 -45.01 -34.21 -27.95
N VAL A 55 -45.18 -32.98 -27.46
CA VAL A 55 -44.30 -31.85 -27.72
C VAL A 55 -43.59 -31.48 -26.43
N ARG A 56 -42.26 -31.49 -26.43
CA ARG A 56 -41.48 -30.86 -25.37
C ARG A 56 -41.39 -29.37 -25.67
N VAL A 57 -41.85 -28.53 -24.74
CA VAL A 57 -41.67 -27.08 -24.86
C VAL A 57 -40.37 -26.71 -24.14
N PRO A 58 -39.36 -26.19 -24.85
CA PRO A 58 -38.11 -25.77 -24.22
C PRO A 58 -38.33 -24.53 -23.34
N CYS A 59 -37.44 -24.33 -22.38
CA CYS A 59 -37.43 -23.14 -21.53
C CYS A 59 -36.53 -22.07 -22.16
N SER A 60 -36.90 -20.80 -21.96
CA SER A 60 -36.07 -19.65 -22.27
C SER A 60 -34.75 -19.70 -21.51
N VAL A 61 -33.73 -19.03 -22.05
CA VAL A 61 -32.40 -18.95 -21.43
C VAL A 61 -32.49 -18.46 -19.98
N GLY A 62 -31.82 -19.16 -19.06
CA GLY A 62 -31.87 -18.87 -17.62
C GLY A 62 -32.99 -19.59 -16.86
N TYR A 63 -33.86 -20.33 -17.56
CA TYR A 63 -34.90 -21.14 -16.94
C TYR A 63 -34.65 -22.63 -17.17
N THR A 64 -35.16 -23.46 -16.26
CA THR A 64 -35.06 -24.91 -16.34
C THR A 64 -36.42 -25.54 -16.04
N GLY A 65 -36.69 -26.68 -16.66
CA GLY A 65 -37.99 -27.31 -16.57
C GLY A 65 -38.12 -28.53 -17.47
N TYR A 66 -39.21 -29.27 -17.27
CA TYR A 66 -39.54 -30.41 -18.08
C TYR A 66 -41.03 -30.36 -18.40
N PHE A 67 -41.41 -29.42 -19.27
CA PHE A 67 -42.78 -29.21 -19.68
C PHE A 67 -43.06 -29.91 -21.00
N LYS A 68 -44.20 -30.59 -21.07
CA LYS A 68 -44.70 -31.28 -22.24
C LYS A 68 -46.15 -30.94 -22.48
N LEU A 69 -46.52 -30.95 -23.76
CA LEU A 69 -47.89 -30.90 -24.21
C LEU A 69 -48.21 -32.19 -24.98
N ILE A 70 -49.36 -32.77 -24.71
CA ILE A 70 -49.87 -33.95 -25.43
C ILE A 70 -51.11 -33.50 -26.18
N CYS A 71 -51.11 -33.64 -27.50
CA CYS A 71 -52.30 -33.34 -28.30
C CYS A 71 -53.29 -34.51 -28.19
N THR A 72 -54.48 -34.27 -27.65
CA THR A 72 -55.52 -35.29 -27.51
C THR A 72 -56.83 -34.71 -28.02
N GLU A 73 -57.34 -35.24 -29.13
CA GLU A 73 -58.62 -34.83 -29.73
C GLU A 73 -58.71 -33.29 -29.91
N GLY A 74 -57.68 -32.67 -30.48
CA GLY A 74 -57.63 -31.21 -30.71
C GLY A 74 -57.38 -30.36 -29.47
N ASN A 75 -57.07 -30.97 -28.32
CA ASN A 75 -56.81 -30.26 -27.07
C ASN A 75 -55.41 -30.53 -26.52
N TRP A 76 -54.77 -29.48 -26.03
CA TRP A 76 -53.47 -29.58 -25.35
C TRP A 76 -53.64 -30.03 -23.90
N ILE A 77 -53.07 -31.19 -23.58
CA ILE A 77 -52.97 -31.69 -22.21
C ILE A 77 -51.54 -31.43 -21.70
N PRO A 78 -51.36 -30.59 -20.66
CA PRO A 78 -50.04 -30.32 -20.09
C PRO A 78 -49.55 -31.49 -19.23
N SER A 79 -48.25 -31.74 -19.26
CA SER A 79 -47.61 -32.75 -18.42
C SER A 79 -46.20 -32.29 -18.01
N GLY A 80 -45.78 -32.63 -16.79
CA GLY A 80 -44.46 -32.29 -16.26
C GLY A 80 -44.40 -30.93 -15.54
N ARG A 81 -43.19 -30.39 -15.39
CA ARG A 81 -42.91 -29.17 -14.60
C ARG A 81 -42.74 -27.96 -15.52
N LYS A 82 -43.34 -26.83 -15.15
CA LYS A 82 -43.16 -25.54 -15.83
C LYS A 82 -41.70 -25.07 -15.78
N CYS A 83 -41.39 -24.06 -16.58
CA CYS A 83 -40.06 -23.44 -16.57
C CYS A 83 -39.93 -22.52 -15.36
N GLU A 84 -38.97 -22.84 -14.50
CA GLU A 84 -38.64 -22.09 -13.29
C GLU A 84 -37.23 -21.50 -13.43
N PRO A 85 -36.91 -20.37 -12.76
CA PRO A 85 -35.57 -19.81 -12.78
C PRO A 85 -34.51 -20.84 -12.40
N LYS A 86 -33.47 -20.96 -13.23
CA LYS A 86 -32.37 -21.91 -12.99
C LYS A 86 -31.59 -21.47 -11.76
N SER A 87 -31.34 -22.40 -10.83
CA SER A 87 -30.48 -22.14 -9.67
C SER A 87 -29.02 -22.00 -10.10
N CYS A 88 -28.34 -20.97 -9.58
CA CYS A 88 -26.89 -20.83 -9.65
C CYS A 88 -26.17 -21.54 -8.50
N GLY A 89 -26.91 -22.10 -7.55
CA GLY A 89 -26.34 -22.68 -6.33
C GLY A 89 -25.69 -21.63 -5.43
N HIS A 90 -24.84 -22.11 -4.52
CA HIS A 90 -24.17 -21.27 -3.54
C HIS A 90 -23.22 -20.26 -4.23
N PRO A 91 -23.27 -18.95 -3.89
CA PRO A 91 -22.42 -17.94 -4.52
C PRO A 91 -20.91 -18.12 -4.28
N GLY A 92 -20.55 -18.87 -3.24
CA GLY A 92 -19.18 -19.15 -2.82
C GLY A 92 -18.74 -18.24 -1.68
N ASP A 93 -18.01 -18.80 -0.71
CA ASP A 93 -17.58 -18.10 0.49
C ASP A 93 -16.32 -17.27 0.23
N ALA A 94 -16.36 -15.98 0.59
CA ALA A 94 -15.18 -15.15 0.60
C ALA A 94 -14.40 -15.39 1.90
N GLN A 95 -13.09 -15.59 1.82
CA GLN A 95 -12.29 -15.67 3.02
C GLN A 95 -12.32 -14.32 3.74
N PHE A 96 -12.66 -14.32 5.04
CA PHE A 96 -12.80 -13.11 5.85
C PHE A 96 -13.84 -12.10 5.31
N GLY A 97 -14.85 -12.59 4.62
CA GLY A 97 -15.99 -11.78 4.21
C GLY A 97 -17.27 -12.61 4.16
N ASP A 98 -18.38 -11.92 4.30
CA ASP A 98 -19.72 -12.48 4.16
C ASP A 98 -20.35 -12.00 2.85
N PHE A 99 -21.48 -12.57 2.47
CA PHE A 99 -22.28 -12.07 1.36
C PHE A 99 -23.75 -12.03 1.73
N ARG A 100 -24.48 -11.13 1.08
CA ARG A 100 -25.93 -11.02 1.22
C ARG A 100 -26.62 -10.89 -0.12
N LEU A 101 -27.82 -11.47 -0.21
CA LEU A 101 -28.71 -11.32 -1.35
C LEU A 101 -29.26 -9.88 -1.37
N VAL A 102 -29.14 -9.21 -2.52
CA VAL A 102 -29.61 -7.83 -2.74
C VAL A 102 -30.72 -7.74 -3.78
N VAL A 103 -30.87 -8.76 -4.63
CA VAL A 103 -31.96 -8.89 -5.60
C VAL A 103 -32.41 -10.35 -5.63
N GLY A 104 -33.72 -10.57 -5.51
CA GLY A 104 -34.35 -11.89 -5.45
C GLY A 104 -34.49 -12.41 -4.02
N ASP A 105 -35.18 -13.54 -3.88
CA ASP A 105 -35.42 -14.23 -2.60
C ASP A 105 -34.68 -15.58 -2.51
N ASP A 106 -34.03 -16.01 -3.59
CA ASP A 106 -33.24 -17.24 -3.68
C ASP A 106 -32.07 -17.08 -4.67
N TYR A 107 -31.17 -18.05 -4.75
CA TYR A 107 -29.99 -18.08 -5.61
C TYR A 107 -30.30 -18.62 -7.01
N VAL A 108 -31.19 -17.92 -7.71
CA VAL A 108 -31.69 -18.30 -9.04
C VAL A 108 -31.48 -17.21 -10.09
N PHE A 109 -31.69 -17.55 -11.37
CA PHE A 109 -31.43 -16.67 -12.51
C PHE A 109 -32.02 -15.27 -12.31
N GLY A 110 -31.18 -14.24 -12.49
CA GLY A 110 -31.51 -12.83 -12.27
C GLY A 110 -31.17 -12.31 -10.86
N SER A 111 -30.98 -13.18 -9.87
CA SER A 111 -30.61 -12.79 -8.51
C SER A 111 -29.23 -12.13 -8.45
N GLN A 112 -29.03 -11.28 -7.44
CA GLN A 112 -27.76 -10.58 -7.25
C GLN A 112 -27.37 -10.57 -5.77
N ILE A 113 -26.08 -10.78 -5.51
CA ILE A 113 -25.48 -10.74 -4.19
C ILE A 113 -24.40 -9.66 -4.11
N VAL A 114 -24.11 -9.21 -2.90
CA VAL A 114 -22.97 -8.34 -2.59
C VAL A 114 -22.16 -8.95 -1.46
N TYR A 115 -20.85 -9.02 -1.64
CA TYR A 115 -19.87 -9.38 -0.63
C TYR A 115 -19.50 -8.17 0.23
N GLU A 116 -19.26 -8.43 1.51
CA GLU A 116 -18.84 -7.46 2.51
C GLU A 116 -17.71 -8.06 3.34
N CYS A 117 -16.57 -7.36 3.45
CA CYS A 117 -15.45 -7.87 4.22
C CYS A 117 -15.70 -7.70 5.72
N ASN A 118 -15.23 -8.67 6.50
CA ASN A 118 -15.39 -8.67 7.94
C ASN A 118 -14.58 -7.52 8.57
N PRO A 119 -14.93 -7.07 9.79
CA PRO A 119 -14.17 -6.05 10.50
C PRO A 119 -12.68 -6.38 10.59
N GLY A 120 -11.83 -5.41 10.20
CA GLY A 120 -10.36 -5.59 10.13
C GLY A 120 -9.85 -6.09 8.78
N TYR A 121 -10.73 -6.28 7.80
CA TYR A 121 -10.40 -6.66 6.42
C TYR A 121 -10.97 -5.67 5.42
N HIS A 122 -10.32 -5.55 4.26
CA HIS A 122 -10.76 -4.69 3.17
C HIS A 122 -10.81 -5.46 1.87
N MET A 123 -11.68 -5.02 0.96
CA MET A 123 -11.87 -5.68 -0.33
C MET A 123 -10.78 -5.26 -1.32
N VAL A 124 -10.07 -6.24 -1.87
CA VAL A 124 -9.06 -6.03 -2.93
C VAL A 124 -9.53 -6.49 -4.31
N SER A 125 -10.61 -7.27 -4.36
CA SER A 125 -11.23 -7.68 -5.62
C SER A 125 -11.92 -6.50 -6.33
N ARG A 126 -11.90 -6.52 -7.68
CA ARG A 126 -12.48 -5.45 -8.52
C ARG A 126 -13.98 -5.24 -8.36
N SER A 127 -14.73 -6.26 -7.96
CA SER A 127 -16.18 -6.19 -7.76
C SER A 127 -16.57 -6.86 -6.45
N SER A 128 -17.46 -6.21 -5.71
CA SER A 128 -18.16 -6.81 -4.57
C SER A 128 -19.45 -7.52 -4.98
N ARG A 129 -19.93 -7.33 -6.22
CA ARG A 129 -21.25 -7.80 -6.66
C ARG A 129 -21.11 -8.97 -7.63
N ARG A 130 -22.01 -9.94 -7.49
CA ARG A 130 -22.21 -11.03 -8.46
C ARG A 130 -23.70 -11.16 -8.82
N ARG A 131 -23.97 -11.58 -10.04
CA ARG A 131 -25.29 -11.83 -10.61
C ARG A 131 -25.38 -13.28 -11.08
N CYS A 132 -26.50 -13.92 -10.78
CA CYS A 132 -26.82 -15.25 -11.28
C CYS A 132 -27.28 -15.14 -12.74
N LEU A 133 -26.42 -15.60 -13.66
CA LEU A 133 -26.68 -15.69 -15.09
C LEU A 133 -27.06 -17.12 -15.48
N ALA A 134 -27.34 -17.35 -16.76
CA ALA A 134 -27.78 -18.67 -17.26
C ALA A 134 -26.73 -19.78 -17.02
N ASP A 135 -25.45 -19.41 -17.00
CA ASP A 135 -24.32 -20.33 -16.79
C ASP A 135 -23.87 -20.43 -15.32
N GLY A 136 -24.47 -19.64 -14.41
CA GLY A 136 -24.04 -19.57 -13.01
C GLY A 136 -23.78 -18.13 -12.55
N TRP A 137 -23.18 -18.00 -11.38
CA TRP A 137 -22.73 -16.71 -10.86
C TRP A 137 -21.63 -16.12 -11.74
N ASP A 138 -21.83 -14.90 -12.22
CA ASP A 138 -20.81 -14.16 -12.98
C ASP A 138 -19.59 -13.79 -12.12
N GLY A 139 -18.49 -13.37 -12.75
CA GLY A 139 -17.30 -12.91 -12.03
C GLY A 139 -16.67 -13.97 -11.11
N THR A 140 -15.88 -13.49 -10.16
CA THR A 140 -15.18 -14.33 -9.16
C THR A 140 -15.65 -14.00 -7.75
N ILE A 141 -15.42 -14.92 -6.82
CA ILE A 141 -15.63 -14.66 -5.38
C ILE A 141 -14.78 -13.44 -4.97
N ALA A 142 -15.34 -12.57 -4.13
CA ALA A 142 -14.62 -11.41 -3.64
C ALA A 142 -13.44 -11.82 -2.74
N VAL A 143 -12.39 -10.99 -2.73
CA VAL A 143 -11.18 -11.25 -1.94
C VAL A 143 -11.04 -10.14 -0.90
N CYS A 144 -10.98 -10.56 0.36
CA CYS A 144 -10.78 -9.69 1.51
C CYS A 144 -9.41 -9.94 2.11
N GLU A 145 -8.62 -8.88 2.25
CA GLU A 145 -7.29 -8.93 2.85
C GLU A 145 -7.26 -8.15 4.16
N VAL A 146 -6.39 -8.57 5.06
CA VAL A 146 -6.23 -7.91 6.36
C VAL A 146 -5.83 -6.45 6.14
N ILE A 147 -6.45 -5.54 6.89
CA ILE A 147 -6.07 -4.13 6.86
C ILE A 147 -4.75 -4.00 7.61
N THR A 148 -3.75 -3.42 6.93
CA THR A 148 -2.44 -3.16 7.49
C THR A 148 -2.02 -1.72 7.24
N CYS A 149 -1.26 -1.16 8.18
CA CYS A 149 -0.64 0.14 7.99
C CYS A 149 0.83 -0.03 7.58
N GLU A 150 1.20 0.62 6.49
CA GLU A 150 2.57 0.62 5.98
C GLU A 150 3.46 1.51 6.83
N ILE A 151 4.67 1.04 7.16
CA ILE A 151 5.65 1.85 7.89
C ILE A 151 6.24 2.88 6.93
N GLY A 152 6.00 4.16 7.21
CA GLY A 152 6.68 5.27 6.55
C GLY A 152 8.00 5.63 7.23
N GLY A 153 8.74 6.57 6.64
CA GLY A 153 9.96 7.12 7.24
C GLY A 153 11.24 6.43 6.77
N GLN A 154 12.00 7.14 5.93
CA GLN A 154 13.37 6.78 5.56
C GLN A 154 14.41 7.66 6.26
N ASP A 155 14.00 8.44 7.26
CA ASP A 155 14.92 9.33 7.98
C ASP A 155 15.88 8.48 8.85
N PRO A 156 17.19 8.49 8.58
CA PRO A 156 18.16 7.69 9.32
C PRO A 156 18.30 8.11 10.79
N ASN A 157 17.84 9.32 11.15
CA ASN A 157 17.90 9.86 12.50
C ASN A 157 16.58 9.65 13.28
N LEU A 158 15.59 8.98 12.69
CA LEU A 158 14.30 8.72 13.33
C LEU A 158 14.22 7.30 13.90
N TYR A 159 14.11 7.20 15.22
CA TYR A 159 13.82 5.95 15.92
C TYR A 159 12.31 5.77 16.08
N VAL A 160 11.81 4.61 15.66
CA VAL A 160 10.40 4.23 15.73
C VAL A 160 10.23 3.11 16.75
N SER A 161 9.37 3.33 17.74
CA SER A 161 8.99 2.36 18.77
C SER A 161 7.54 1.90 18.59
N GLY A 162 7.20 0.72 19.11
CA GLY A 162 5.84 0.15 18.97
C GLY A 162 5.64 -0.72 17.73
N LEU A 163 6.72 -1.01 16.99
CA LEU A 163 6.71 -1.96 15.88
C LEU A 163 6.46 -3.39 16.38
N THR A 164 5.73 -4.17 15.58
CA THR A 164 5.59 -5.61 15.80
C THR A 164 6.93 -6.33 15.59
N PRO A 165 7.13 -7.52 16.17
CA PRO A 165 8.32 -8.34 15.95
C PRO A 165 8.62 -8.54 14.45
N ILE A 166 9.88 -8.85 14.12
CA ILE A 166 10.35 -9.04 12.74
C ILE A 166 9.42 -10.01 11.99
N GLY A 167 8.81 -9.53 10.90
CA GLY A 167 7.83 -10.29 10.09
C GLY A 167 6.36 -10.08 10.49
N GLY A 168 6.07 -9.27 11.50
CA GLY A 168 4.71 -8.92 11.91
C GLY A 168 4.11 -7.79 11.06
N THR A 169 2.83 -7.92 10.72
CA THR A 169 2.02 -6.86 10.09
C THR A 169 1.42 -5.93 11.15
N ILE A 170 1.48 -4.62 10.91
CA ILE A 170 0.85 -3.61 11.78
C ILE A 170 -0.65 -3.54 11.46
N LYS A 171 -1.47 -3.89 12.44
CA LYS A 171 -2.94 -3.88 12.34
C LYS A 171 -3.55 -2.59 12.92
N PRO A 172 -4.80 -2.24 12.56
CA PRO A 172 -5.54 -1.15 13.20
C PRO A 172 -5.48 -1.20 14.74
N GLY A 173 -5.32 -0.04 15.37
CA GLY A 173 -5.15 0.13 16.81
C GLY A 173 -3.70 0.09 17.31
N HIS A 174 -2.72 -0.32 16.48
CA HIS A 174 -1.31 -0.19 16.85
C HIS A 174 -0.90 1.28 16.93
N LYS A 175 -0.11 1.62 17.96
CA LYS A 175 0.45 2.96 18.16
C LYS A 175 1.96 2.92 18.01
N LEU A 176 2.47 3.83 17.19
CA LEU A 176 3.91 4.07 17.05
C LEU A 176 4.28 5.35 17.77
N SER A 177 5.46 5.35 18.38
CA SER A 177 6.07 6.54 18.96
C SER A 177 7.41 6.83 18.32
N PHE A 178 7.69 8.12 18.18
CA PHE A 178 8.81 8.64 17.42
C PHE A 178 9.80 9.38 18.32
N LEU A 179 11.08 9.14 18.09
CA LEU A 179 12.17 9.79 18.79
C LEU A 179 13.31 10.08 17.81
N CYS A 180 13.83 11.31 17.81
CA CYS A 180 15.01 11.63 17.01
C CYS A 180 16.30 11.23 17.73
N ALA A 181 17.35 10.98 16.94
CA ALA A 181 18.70 10.80 17.42
C ALA A 181 19.19 12.04 18.21
N PRO A 182 20.15 11.87 19.13
CA PRO A 182 20.73 12.99 19.87
C PRO A 182 21.21 14.11 18.93
N GLY A 183 20.96 15.36 19.31
CA GLY A 183 21.29 16.53 18.46
C GLY A 183 20.25 16.84 17.38
N TYR A 184 19.21 16.03 17.21
CA TYR A 184 18.09 16.31 16.30
C TYR A 184 16.80 16.60 17.08
N GLN A 185 15.95 17.44 16.49
CA GLN A 185 14.62 17.78 16.98
C GLN A 185 13.56 17.17 16.07
N LEU A 186 12.50 16.65 16.68
CA LEU A 186 11.35 16.09 15.99
C LEU A 186 10.49 17.21 15.41
N ASP A 187 10.25 17.16 14.10
CA ASP A 187 9.28 18.00 13.40
C ASP A 187 8.07 17.17 12.97
N GLY A 188 6.91 17.45 13.55
CA GLY A 188 5.67 16.70 13.37
C GLY A 188 5.21 15.99 14.64
N SER A 189 4.39 14.93 14.45
CA SER A 189 3.75 14.23 15.56
C SER A 189 4.70 13.29 16.28
N LYS A 190 4.63 13.26 17.62
CA LYS A 190 5.40 12.33 18.46
C LYS A 190 4.85 10.89 18.44
N GLU A 191 3.57 10.74 18.13
CA GLU A 191 2.88 9.46 18.11
C GLU A 191 1.89 9.40 16.94
N THR A 192 1.61 8.19 16.47
CA THR A 192 0.60 7.94 15.44
C THR A 192 -0.07 6.58 15.66
N GLU A 193 -1.34 6.47 15.31
CA GLU A 193 -2.15 5.27 15.47
C GLU A 193 -2.64 4.76 14.11
N CYS A 194 -2.59 3.43 13.92
CA CYS A 194 -3.09 2.79 12.72
C CYS A 194 -4.62 2.77 12.75
N LEU A 195 -5.26 3.48 11.81
CA LEU A 195 -6.72 3.56 11.72
C LEU A 195 -7.30 2.30 11.05
N PRO A 196 -8.60 2.02 11.25
CA PRO A 196 -9.31 0.98 10.52
C PRO A 196 -9.32 1.16 8.99
N THR A 197 -8.93 2.33 8.49
CA THR A 197 -8.78 2.60 7.04
C THR A 197 -7.44 2.13 6.49
N GLY A 198 -6.52 1.63 7.33
CA GLY A 198 -5.14 1.34 6.95
C GLY A 198 -4.25 2.58 6.86
N GLN A 199 -4.77 3.76 7.25
CA GLN A 199 -4.01 5.00 7.30
C GLN A 199 -3.56 5.33 8.73
N TRP A 200 -2.50 6.10 8.84
CA TRP A 200 -2.00 6.61 10.11
C TRP A 200 -2.76 7.89 10.52
N THR A 201 -3.03 8.07 11.81
CA THR A 201 -3.65 9.32 12.32
C THR A 201 -2.82 10.57 12.06
N ALA A 202 -1.50 10.40 11.95
CA ALA A 202 -0.55 11.43 11.60
C ALA A 202 0.51 10.88 10.64
N SER A 203 1.02 11.74 9.76
CA SER A 203 2.16 11.45 8.91
C SER A 203 3.42 11.21 9.73
N PHE A 204 4.36 10.43 9.18
CA PHE A 204 5.65 10.21 9.82
C PHE A 204 6.42 11.53 9.95
N PRO A 205 6.95 11.86 11.13
CA PRO A 205 7.71 13.09 11.37
C PRO A 205 9.10 13.03 10.70
N SER A 206 9.77 14.17 10.64
CA SER A 206 11.17 14.29 10.21
C SER A 206 12.06 14.79 11.34
N CYS A 207 13.35 14.46 11.30
CA CYS A 207 14.31 14.90 12.30
C CYS A 207 15.20 16.02 11.71
N SER A 208 15.04 17.23 12.22
CA SER A 208 15.89 18.37 11.85
C SER A 208 17.04 18.52 12.84
N GLY A 209 18.25 18.73 12.35
CA GLY A 209 19.41 19.00 13.20
C GLY A 209 19.21 20.25 14.05
N ILE A 210 19.51 20.17 15.35
CA ILE A 210 19.52 21.32 16.25
C ILE A 210 20.85 22.04 16.01
N PRO A 211 20.83 23.28 15.50
CA PRO A 211 22.05 23.93 15.09
C PRO A 211 22.83 24.46 16.32
N CYS A 212 24.13 24.17 16.34
CA CYS A 212 25.01 24.49 17.45
C CYS A 212 25.75 25.81 17.19
N LYS A 213 25.87 26.65 18.22
CA LYS A 213 26.73 27.83 18.17
C LYS A 213 28.18 27.40 18.40
N VAL A 214 29.02 27.58 17.40
CA VAL A 214 30.47 27.35 17.50
C VAL A 214 31.12 28.61 18.07
N GLU A 215 31.98 28.42 19.07
CA GLU A 215 32.76 29.52 19.67
C GLU A 215 33.73 30.15 18.65
N PRO A 216 34.12 31.43 18.85
CA PRO A 216 35.09 32.09 17.99
C PRO A 216 36.42 31.32 17.98
N LEU A 217 37.02 31.22 16.79
CA LEU A 217 38.30 30.53 16.59
C LEU A 217 39.41 31.27 17.34
N SER A 218 40.39 30.51 17.83
CA SER A 218 41.65 31.06 18.34
C SER A 218 42.43 31.78 17.23
N VAL A 219 43.27 32.74 17.62
CA VAL A 219 44.20 33.45 16.72
C VAL A 219 45.06 32.45 15.95
N GLY A 220 45.24 32.66 14.64
CA GLY A 220 46.04 31.79 13.78
C GLY A 220 45.31 30.60 13.13
N LEU A 221 43.98 30.47 13.32
CA LEU A 221 43.15 29.43 12.73
C LEU A 221 42.02 30.01 11.86
N ARG A 222 41.93 29.54 10.62
CA ARG A 222 40.89 29.92 9.65
C ARG A 222 40.01 28.73 9.31
N ARG A 223 38.68 28.90 9.40
CA ARG A 223 37.69 27.96 8.84
C ARG A 223 37.70 28.03 7.31
N VAL A 224 37.61 26.87 6.65
CA VAL A 224 37.61 26.78 5.18
C VAL A 224 36.45 25.91 4.70
N GLY A 225 35.60 26.45 3.83
CA GLY A 225 34.44 25.76 3.26
C GLY A 225 33.11 26.46 3.55
N SER A 226 32.00 25.81 3.16
CA SER A 226 30.65 26.37 3.22
C SER A 226 30.12 26.63 4.64
N ALA A 227 30.68 25.97 5.65
CA ALA A 227 30.36 26.19 7.07
C ALA A 227 31.15 27.38 7.66
N SER A 228 31.13 28.53 6.98
CA SER A 228 31.70 29.80 7.48
C SER A 228 30.84 30.44 8.59
N GLN A 229 29.66 29.88 8.84
CA GLN A 229 28.69 30.38 9.82
C GLN A 229 29.02 29.87 11.22
N ASN A 230 28.68 30.67 12.25
CA ASN A 230 28.79 30.26 13.66
C ASN A 230 27.72 29.24 14.07
N LEU A 231 26.82 28.85 13.16
CA LEU A 231 25.77 27.86 13.38
C LEU A 231 26.07 26.64 12.52
N VAL A 232 26.16 25.46 13.14
CA VAL A 232 26.58 24.21 12.49
C VAL A 232 25.61 23.09 12.86
N ASN A 233 25.22 22.26 11.90
CA ASN A 233 24.28 21.16 12.14
C ASN A 233 25.01 19.86 12.54
N PRO A 234 24.35 18.94 13.26
CA PRO A 234 24.87 17.60 13.48
C PRO A 234 25.24 16.90 12.16
N GLY A 235 26.38 16.21 12.14
CA GLY A 235 26.91 15.56 10.93
C GLY A 235 27.73 16.46 9.99
N ASP A 236 27.74 17.79 10.19
CA ASP A 236 28.62 18.68 9.43
C ASP A 236 30.10 18.42 9.75
N ILE A 237 30.94 18.47 8.72
CA ILE A 237 32.39 18.34 8.84
C ILE A 237 33.03 19.72 8.77
N LEU A 238 33.57 20.17 9.89
CA LEU A 238 34.35 21.41 9.94
C LEU A 238 35.80 21.14 9.52
N ARG A 239 36.33 22.04 8.69
CA ARG A 239 37.72 22.02 8.22
C ARG A 239 38.40 23.32 8.61
N PHE A 240 39.61 23.19 9.12
CA PHE A 240 40.42 24.32 9.56
C PHE A 240 41.78 24.31 8.87
N LEU A 241 42.33 25.50 8.62
CA LEU A 241 43.69 25.73 8.15
C LEU A 241 44.39 26.70 9.12
N CYS A 242 45.69 26.50 9.31
CA CYS A 242 46.54 27.49 9.96
C CYS A 242 46.72 28.72 9.06
N GLU A 243 46.63 29.92 9.63
CA GLU A 243 47.00 31.15 8.94
C GLU A 243 48.53 31.26 8.79
N GLY A 244 48.99 32.10 7.87
CA GLY A 244 50.42 32.26 7.59
C GLY A 244 51.19 32.68 8.85
N GLY A 245 52.18 31.87 9.24
CA GLY A 245 52.97 32.06 10.47
C GLY A 245 52.74 31.02 11.56
N TYR A 246 51.74 30.14 11.40
CA TYR A 246 51.37 29.11 12.39
C TYR A 246 51.53 27.69 11.81
N THR A 247 52.08 26.75 12.58
CA THR A 247 52.22 25.33 12.21
C THR A 247 51.61 24.42 13.29
N ALA A 248 51.03 23.29 12.89
CA ALA A 248 50.45 22.33 13.82
C ALA A 248 51.56 21.65 14.65
N LEU A 249 51.49 21.76 15.98
CA LEU A 249 52.40 21.07 16.89
C LEU A 249 51.97 19.59 17.01
N SER A 250 52.71 18.77 16.25
CA SER A 250 52.88 17.29 16.27
C SER A 250 51.71 16.32 15.94
N ASP A 251 51.98 15.53 14.89
CA ASP A 251 51.80 14.07 14.68
C ASP A 251 50.47 13.34 14.91
N SER A 252 49.31 14.02 15.01
CA SER A 252 48.02 13.31 14.87
C SER A 252 46.92 14.05 14.10
N ALA A 253 47.20 15.22 13.53
CA ALA A 253 46.30 15.86 12.60
C ALA A 253 47.03 16.27 11.34
N SER A 254 46.62 15.70 10.21
CA SER A 254 46.97 16.17 8.86
C SER A 254 46.74 17.70 8.76
N PRO A 255 47.29 18.41 7.76
CA PRO A 255 47.13 19.87 7.53
C PRO A 255 45.66 20.34 7.33
N SER A 256 44.71 19.44 7.53
CA SER A 256 43.27 19.60 7.52
C SER A 256 42.69 18.68 8.60
N SER A 257 42.58 19.19 9.83
CA SER A 257 41.88 18.49 10.90
C SER A 257 40.39 18.43 10.53
N LYS A 258 39.86 17.22 10.29
CA LYS A 258 38.43 16.98 10.09
C LYS A 258 37.82 16.65 11.44
N LEU A 259 36.95 17.51 11.95
CA LEU A 259 36.14 17.19 13.12
C LEU A 259 34.74 16.79 12.64
N THR A 260 34.31 15.58 12.99
CA THR A 260 32.94 15.11 12.79
C THR A 260 32.19 15.31 14.10
N ILE A 261 31.09 16.07 14.06
CA ILE A 261 30.26 16.34 15.24
C ILE A 261 29.36 15.11 15.48
N ASN A 262 29.66 14.29 16.49
CA ASN A 262 28.85 13.14 16.92
C ASN A 262 28.13 13.45 18.24
N ASP A 263 26.81 13.24 18.29
CA ASP A 263 25.80 13.12 19.38
C ASP A 263 25.85 14.00 20.64
N ILE A 264 27.00 14.55 21.03
CA ILE A 264 27.20 15.48 22.13
C ILE A 264 28.13 16.57 21.60
N CYS A 265 27.67 17.82 21.64
CA CYS A 265 28.42 18.98 21.15
C CYS A 265 29.86 18.97 21.70
N PRO A 266 30.89 18.85 20.86
CA PRO A 266 32.26 19.00 21.33
C PRO A 266 32.49 20.49 21.64
N ILE A 267 32.80 20.78 22.90
CA ILE A 267 33.50 22.02 23.26
C ILE A 267 34.89 21.89 22.64
N ILE A 268 35.18 22.66 21.59
CA ILE A 268 36.49 22.60 20.93
C ILE A 268 37.48 23.37 21.80
N PRO A 269 38.50 22.73 22.40
CA PRO A 269 39.49 23.43 23.21
C PRO A 269 40.39 24.30 22.33
N ALA A 270 40.72 25.50 22.81
CA ALA A 270 41.71 26.36 22.17
C ALA A 270 43.09 25.67 22.10
N ILE A 271 43.77 25.77 20.96
CA ILE A 271 45.14 25.26 20.81
C ILE A 271 46.07 26.16 21.63
N LYS A 272 46.83 25.56 22.55
CA LYS A 272 47.83 26.27 23.37
C LYS A 272 49.18 26.22 22.65
N CYS A 273 49.94 27.31 22.67
CA CYS A 273 51.31 27.32 22.19
C CYS A 273 52.24 26.77 23.27
N ASP A 274 53.11 25.83 22.92
CA ASP A 274 54.18 25.37 23.80
C ASP A 274 55.50 26.07 23.41
N LEU A 275 56.09 26.77 24.37
CA LEU A 275 57.39 27.39 24.25
C LEU A 275 58.44 26.40 24.77
N ALA A 276 59.25 25.86 23.87
CA ALA A 276 60.37 25.00 24.23
C ALA A 276 61.44 25.81 24.97
N LEU A 277 61.35 25.85 26.31
CA LEU A 277 62.30 26.51 27.23
C LEU A 277 63.64 25.75 27.31
N ALA A 278 64.25 25.40 26.18
CA ALA A 278 65.65 25.05 26.20
C ALA A 278 66.42 26.28 26.69
N SER A 279 67.20 26.15 27.77
CA SER A 279 67.95 27.26 28.36
C SER A 279 69.05 27.68 27.41
N ILE A 280 68.73 28.53 26.43
CA ILE A 280 69.73 29.23 25.64
C ILE A 280 70.49 30.13 26.63
N PRO A 281 71.81 29.95 26.79
CA PRO A 281 72.58 30.72 27.75
C PRO A 281 72.46 32.21 27.45
N GLY A 282 71.96 32.99 28.41
CA GLY A 282 71.79 34.42 28.24
C GLY A 282 70.46 34.86 27.64
N THR A 283 69.42 34.03 27.61
CA THR A 283 68.04 34.48 27.37
C THR A 283 67.18 34.38 28.62
N THR A 284 66.38 35.40 28.91
CA THR A 284 65.36 35.39 29.97
C THR A 284 63.97 35.54 29.37
N TYR A 285 63.00 34.89 30.01
CA TYR A 285 61.59 34.90 29.61
C TYR A 285 60.77 35.53 30.72
N ASP A 286 59.79 36.36 30.36
CA ASP A 286 58.79 36.90 31.29
C ASP A 286 57.37 36.58 30.79
N PRO A 287 56.56 35.81 31.56
CA PRO A 287 56.90 35.17 32.85
C PRO A 287 57.81 33.94 32.71
N SER A 288 58.83 33.84 33.58
CA SER A 288 59.89 32.82 33.50
C SER A 288 59.45 31.38 33.78
N TYR A 289 58.28 31.21 34.39
CA TYR A 289 57.74 29.93 34.85
C TYR A 289 56.67 29.35 33.90
N LYS A 290 56.31 30.07 32.84
CA LYS A 290 55.23 29.67 31.92
C LYS A 290 55.82 29.23 30.59
N ASN A 291 55.57 27.97 30.24
CA ASN A 291 55.93 27.40 28.94
C ASN A 291 54.72 27.12 28.06
N MET A 292 53.50 27.23 28.57
CA MET A 292 52.28 26.99 27.80
C MET A 292 51.40 28.24 27.80
N PHE A 293 51.08 28.75 26.61
CA PHE A 293 50.39 30.02 26.40
C PHE A 293 49.06 29.80 25.67
N SER A 294 48.05 30.58 26.05
CA SER A 294 46.76 30.65 25.39
C SER A 294 46.81 31.66 24.23
N PRO A 295 45.95 31.53 23.22
CA PRO A 295 45.88 32.50 22.12
C PRO A 295 45.60 33.92 22.64
N GLY A 296 46.40 34.88 22.19
CA GLY A 296 46.47 36.28 22.67
C GLY A 296 47.46 36.53 23.82
N GLU A 297 48.11 35.51 24.40
CA GLU A 297 49.07 35.69 25.50
C GLU A 297 50.49 35.91 24.97
N THR A 298 51.14 36.94 25.49
CA THR A 298 52.49 37.33 25.09
C THR A 298 53.53 36.87 26.10
N VAL A 299 54.68 36.42 25.59
CA VAL A 299 55.90 36.19 26.36
C VAL A 299 56.96 37.19 25.90
N ARG A 300 57.59 37.88 26.86
CA ARG A 300 58.71 38.76 26.57
C ARG A 300 60.01 37.97 26.63
N VAL A 301 60.77 37.98 25.56
CA VAL A 301 62.10 37.38 25.47
C VAL A 301 63.13 38.50 25.56
N THR A 302 64.09 38.37 26.48
CA THR A 302 65.21 39.30 26.62
C THR A 302 66.52 38.55 26.46
N CYS A 303 67.37 39.01 25.54
CA CYS A 303 68.72 38.52 25.32
C CYS A 303 69.72 39.36 26.13
N GLY A 304 70.65 38.68 26.81
CA GLY A 304 71.76 39.29 27.53
C GLY A 304 72.85 39.82 26.58
N GLU A 305 73.90 40.42 27.15
CA GLU A 305 74.89 41.29 26.47
C GLU A 305 75.66 40.71 25.28
N LYS A 306 75.47 39.44 24.92
CA LYS A 306 76.14 38.75 23.80
C LYS A 306 75.18 38.03 22.84
N HIS A 307 73.88 38.23 22.99
CA HIS A 307 72.86 37.56 22.19
C HIS A 307 71.86 38.58 21.65
N TRP A 308 71.28 38.29 20.49
CA TRP A 308 70.33 39.14 19.82
C TRP A 308 69.29 38.29 19.09
N ILE A 309 68.10 38.85 18.86
CA ILE A 309 66.94 38.08 18.40
C ILE A 309 66.92 37.95 16.86
N LEU A 310 67.20 39.03 16.14
CA LEU A 310 67.16 39.09 14.66
C LEU A 310 68.30 39.94 14.06
N ASP A 311 68.72 40.98 14.75
CA ASP A 311 69.83 41.85 14.36
C ASP A 311 70.69 42.20 15.58
N MET A 312 71.90 42.74 15.36
CA MET A 312 72.88 43.03 16.42
C MET A 312 72.44 44.14 17.41
N GLN A 313 71.23 44.69 17.28
CA GLN A 313 70.71 45.75 18.13
C GLN A 313 69.46 45.31 18.92
N THR A 314 68.74 44.29 18.45
CA THR A 314 67.47 43.87 19.04
C THR A 314 67.70 42.83 20.14
N THR A 315 67.62 43.28 21.38
CA THR A 315 67.82 42.47 22.59
C THR A 315 66.52 42.13 23.33
N VAL A 316 65.38 42.70 22.95
CA VAL A 316 64.07 42.43 23.56
C VAL A 316 63.03 42.26 22.47
N ALA A 317 62.21 41.21 22.56
CA ALA A 317 61.03 41.05 21.71
C ALA A 317 59.87 40.44 22.50
N ASP A 318 58.67 40.87 22.15
CA ASP A 318 57.43 40.33 22.67
C ASP A 318 56.86 39.36 21.62
N VAL A 319 56.72 38.09 22.00
CA VAL A 319 56.19 37.01 21.14
C VAL A 319 54.81 36.63 21.64
N THR A 320 53.81 36.70 20.77
CA THR A 320 52.41 36.42 21.14
C THR A 320 51.99 35.08 20.59
N CYS A 321 51.55 34.19 21.48
CA CYS A 321 50.61 33.12 21.13
C CYS A 321 49.25 33.77 20.89
#